data_AF-A0A974URH0-F1
#
_entry.id   AF-A0A974URH0-F1
#
_cell.length_a   1.000
_cell.length_b   1.000
_cell.length_c   1.000
_cell.angle_alpha   90.00
_cell.angle_beta   90.00
_cell.angle_gamma   90.00
#
_symmetry.space_group_name_H-M   'P 1'
#
loop_
_entity.id
_entity.type
_entity.pdbx_description
1 polymer ?
#
loop_
_entity_poly.entity_id
_entity_poly.type
_entity_poly.pdbx_seq_one_letter_code
_entity_poly.pdbx_strand_id
1 'polypeptide(L)'
;MELTGRDFDKIPPRNLHVPVVDFARLWLAAEQRYDAERSWAALGVVDVCRWLACATVRLETGRTFLAYAPVTERTGLAHEETIQAECVAAEVLLFRRPVPAWLAERPGWLESIVLALGWAWQRSGTAPMEVPAHIPG
;
A
#
# COMPACT_ATOMS: atom_id res chain seq x y z
N MET A 1 -4.84 -12.98 -2.99
CA MET A 1 -3.95 -13.11 -4.17
C MET A 1 -2.78 -14.00 -3.77
N GLU A 2 -2.33 -14.96 -4.58
CA GLU A 2 -1.09 -15.70 -4.27
C GLU A 2 0.11 -14.86 -4.71
N LEU A 3 0.74 -14.16 -3.75
CA LEU A 3 1.98 -13.42 -3.99
C LEU A 3 3.14 -14.41 -4.12
N THR A 4 3.89 -14.30 -5.21
CA THR A 4 5.06 -15.14 -5.49
C THR A 4 6.34 -14.31 -5.43
N GLY A 5 7.49 -14.97 -5.26
CA GLY A 5 8.82 -14.33 -5.30
C GLY A 5 9.01 -13.40 -6.52
N ARG A 6 8.45 -13.79 -7.67
CA ARG A 6 8.52 -13.06 -8.94
C ARG A 6 7.76 -11.74 -8.95
N ASP A 7 6.78 -11.58 -8.07
CA ASP A 7 6.03 -10.33 -7.92
C ASP A 7 6.90 -9.27 -7.21
N PHE A 8 7.86 -9.72 -6.37
CA PHE A 8 8.79 -8.84 -5.68
C PHE A 8 10.03 -8.51 -6.52
N ASP A 9 10.50 -9.42 -7.36
CA ASP A 9 11.65 -9.19 -8.27
C ASP A 9 11.41 -8.08 -9.30
N LYS A 10 10.14 -7.77 -9.58
CA LYS A 10 9.73 -6.77 -10.57
C LYS A 10 9.46 -5.40 -9.97
N ILE A 11 9.57 -5.25 -8.66
CA ILE A 11 9.31 -3.97 -8.00
C ILE A 11 10.37 -2.96 -8.46
N PRO A 12 9.99 -1.81 -9.02
CA PRO A 12 10.95 -0.78 -9.39
C PRO A 12 11.75 -0.34 -8.14
N PRO A 13 13.10 -0.44 -8.14
CA PRO A 13 13.89 -0.08 -6.95
C PRO A 13 13.71 1.38 -6.53
N ARG A 14 13.37 2.25 -7.48
CA ARG A 14 13.11 3.67 -7.28
C ARG A 14 11.75 3.97 -6.65
N ASN A 15 10.90 2.96 -6.42
CA ASN A 15 9.60 3.13 -5.77
C ASN A 15 9.65 2.77 -4.28
N LEU A 16 10.75 2.18 -3.81
CA LEU A 16 10.92 1.74 -2.42
C LEU A 16 12.22 2.30 -1.84
N HIS A 17 12.12 2.87 -0.66
CA HIS A 17 13.27 3.30 0.12
C HIS A 17 13.53 2.41 1.35
N VAL A 18 12.82 1.28 1.42
CA VAL A 18 13.00 0.19 2.40
C VAL A 18 13.49 -1.07 1.68
N PRO A 19 14.11 -2.03 2.38
CA PRO A 19 14.49 -3.31 1.79
C PRO A 19 13.28 -4.03 1.19
N VAL A 20 13.43 -4.55 -0.05
CA VAL A 20 12.36 -5.27 -0.77
C VAL A 20 11.83 -6.45 0.05
N VAL A 21 12.70 -7.13 0.80
CA VAL A 21 12.31 -8.26 1.67
C VAL A 21 11.35 -7.82 2.78
N ASP A 22 11.59 -6.66 3.41
CA ASP A 22 10.73 -6.14 4.46
C ASP A 22 9.39 -5.71 3.88
N PHE A 23 9.42 -5.05 2.72
CA PHE A 23 8.23 -4.67 1.97
C PHE A 23 7.38 -5.87 1.57
N ALA A 24 8.01 -6.92 1.04
CA ALA A 24 7.33 -8.15 0.63
C ALA A 24 6.60 -8.83 1.79
N ARG A 25 7.22 -8.85 2.98
CA ARG A 25 6.60 -9.42 4.17
C ARG A 25 5.45 -8.58 4.69
N LEU A 26 5.60 -7.26 4.68
CA LEU A 26 4.50 -6.36 5.01
C LEU A 26 3.31 -6.60 4.08
N TRP A 27 3.55 -6.65 2.78
CA TRP A 27 2.51 -6.86 1.79
C TRP A 27 1.81 -8.22 1.99
N LEU A 28 2.58 -9.29 2.19
CA LEU A 28 2.01 -10.62 2.44
C LEU A 28 1.17 -10.64 3.72
N ALA A 29 1.65 -10.05 4.81
CA ALA A 29 0.92 -9.96 6.06
C ALA A 29 -0.37 -9.13 5.92
N ALA A 30 -0.33 -8.05 5.14
CA ALA A 30 -1.48 -7.21 4.85
C ALA A 30 -2.55 -7.95 4.03
N GLU A 31 -2.16 -8.68 2.98
CA GLU A 31 -3.08 -9.51 2.18
C GLU A 31 -3.73 -10.60 3.05
N GLN A 32 -2.94 -11.30 3.87
CA GLN A 32 -3.47 -12.33 4.77
C GLN A 32 -4.46 -11.76 5.80
N ARG A 33 -4.13 -10.62 6.41
CA ARG A 33 -5.03 -9.96 7.37
C ARG A 33 -6.29 -9.46 6.67
N TYR A 34 -6.17 -8.90 5.47
CA TYR A 34 -7.33 -8.46 4.70
C TYR A 34 -8.23 -9.63 4.29
N ASP A 35 -7.66 -10.76 3.86
CA ASP A 35 -8.44 -11.96 3.52
C ASP A 35 -9.19 -12.53 4.74
N ALA A 36 -8.58 -12.48 5.94
CA ALA A 36 -9.17 -12.98 7.18
C ALA A 36 -10.24 -12.05 7.79
N GLU A 37 -9.96 -10.75 7.86
CA GLU A 37 -10.76 -9.79 8.64
C GLU A 37 -11.57 -8.82 7.76
N ARG A 38 -11.20 -8.69 6.48
CA ARG A 38 -11.75 -7.70 5.54
C ARG A 38 -11.72 -6.27 6.09
N SER A 39 -10.70 -5.95 6.89
CA SER A 39 -10.58 -4.64 7.52
C SER A 39 -10.09 -3.55 6.55
N TRP A 40 -10.65 -2.36 6.70
CA TRP A 40 -10.29 -1.17 5.91
C TRP A 40 -8.83 -0.75 6.09
N ALA A 41 -8.29 -0.88 7.31
CA ALA A 41 -6.89 -0.62 7.59
C ALA A 41 -5.96 -1.58 6.82
N ALA A 42 -6.25 -2.89 6.83
CA ALA A 42 -5.45 -3.86 6.07
C ALA A 42 -5.55 -3.61 4.56
N LEU A 43 -6.75 -3.27 4.07
CA LEU A 43 -6.95 -2.90 2.66
C LEU A 43 -6.09 -1.69 2.25
N GLY A 44 -6.02 -0.65 3.07
CA GLY A 44 -5.20 0.53 2.77
C GLY A 44 -3.71 0.20 2.60
N VAL A 45 -3.17 -0.72 3.42
CA VAL A 45 -1.79 -1.20 3.26
C VAL A 45 -1.65 -2.02 1.97
N VAL A 46 -2.60 -2.91 1.69
CA VAL A 46 -2.63 -3.71 0.45
C VAL A 46 -2.64 -2.82 -0.79
N ASP A 47 -3.48 -1.79 -0.81
CA ASP A 47 -3.60 -0.87 -1.95
C ASP A 47 -2.28 -0.14 -2.21
N VAL A 48 -1.62 0.38 -1.17
CA VAL A 48 -0.30 1.01 -1.29
C VAL A 48 0.74 0.01 -1.79
N CYS A 49 0.80 -1.19 -1.21
CA CYS A 49 1.80 -2.18 -1.59
C CYS A 49 1.64 -2.61 -3.05
N ARG A 50 0.41 -2.89 -3.49
CA ARG A 50 0.12 -3.23 -4.89
C ARG A 50 0.52 -2.11 -5.83
N TRP A 51 0.22 -0.86 -5.48
CA TRP A 51 0.54 0.28 -6.32
C TRP A 51 2.05 0.55 -6.42
N LEU A 52 2.77 0.58 -5.30
CA LEU A 52 4.23 0.78 -5.29
C LEU A 52 4.98 -0.33 -6.04
N ALA A 53 4.47 -1.56 -5.96
CA ALA A 53 4.98 -2.71 -6.69
C ALA A 53 4.63 -2.72 -8.18
N CYS A 54 3.82 -1.77 -8.66
CA CYS A 54 3.26 -1.78 -10.02
C CYS A 54 2.51 -3.09 -10.33
N ALA A 55 1.82 -3.64 -9.33
CA ALA A 55 1.20 -4.94 -9.41
C ALA A 55 0.00 -4.94 -10.38
N THR A 56 -0.17 -6.06 -11.08
CA THR A 56 -1.41 -6.32 -11.85
C THR A 56 -2.42 -6.99 -10.94
N VAL A 57 -3.57 -6.35 -10.73
CA VAL A 57 -4.70 -6.86 -9.95
C VAL A 57 -5.69 -7.54 -10.89
N ARG A 58 -6.19 -8.71 -10.47
CA ARG A 58 -7.21 -9.47 -11.20
C ARG A 58 -8.51 -9.48 -10.41
N LEU A 59 -9.59 -9.05 -11.06
CA LEU A 59 -10.94 -9.13 -10.51
C LEU A 59 -11.50 -10.55 -10.68
N GLU A 60 -12.49 -10.90 -9.86
CA GLU A 60 -13.24 -12.16 -9.97
C GLU A 60 -13.90 -12.33 -11.34
N THR A 61 -14.28 -11.22 -11.98
CA THR A 61 -14.80 -11.18 -13.36
C THR A 61 -13.78 -11.54 -14.43
N GLY A 62 -12.52 -11.78 -14.04
CA GLY A 62 -11.42 -12.13 -14.94
C GLY A 62 -10.68 -10.92 -15.52
N ARG A 63 -11.21 -9.71 -15.37
CA ARG A 63 -10.56 -8.46 -15.82
C ARG A 63 -9.30 -8.19 -15.01
N THR A 64 -8.21 -7.84 -15.71
CA THR A 64 -6.95 -7.42 -15.12
C THR A 64 -6.72 -5.92 -15.29
N PHE A 65 -6.09 -5.29 -14.30
CA PHE A 65 -5.72 -3.88 -14.34
C PHE A 65 -4.47 -3.63 -13.51
N LEU A 66 -3.72 -2.58 -13.81
CA LEU A 66 -2.62 -2.12 -12.95
C LEU A 66 -3.21 -1.48 -11.70
N ALA A 67 -2.64 -1.77 -10.54
CA ALA A 67 -3.02 -1.12 -9.30
C ALA A 67 -2.97 0.42 -9.45
N TYR A 68 -3.95 1.09 -8.84
CA TYR A 68 -4.08 2.54 -8.90
C TYR A 68 -3.58 3.18 -7.61
N ALA A 69 -3.24 4.47 -7.67
CA ALA A 69 -2.91 5.24 -6.48
C ALA A 69 -4.15 5.31 -5.56
N PRO A 70 -4.06 4.95 -4.27
CA PRO A 70 -5.23 4.70 -3.43
C PRO A 70 -6.11 5.93 -3.14
N VAL A 71 -5.51 7.11 -3.00
CA VAL A 71 -6.15 8.40 -2.65
C VAL A 71 -6.39 9.25 -3.88
N THR A 72 -5.40 9.39 -4.77
CA THR A 72 -5.58 10.21 -5.99
C THR A 72 -6.26 9.47 -7.12
N GLU A 73 -6.47 8.16 -6.99
CA GLU A 73 -7.04 7.27 -8.02
C GLU A 73 -6.28 7.33 -9.35
N ARG A 74 -5.03 7.78 -9.33
CA ARG A 74 -4.20 7.89 -10.54
C ARG A 74 -3.93 6.50 -11.11
N THR A 75 -4.10 6.42 -12.42
CA THR A 75 -3.87 5.19 -13.19
C THR A 75 -2.49 5.20 -13.82
N GLY A 76 -1.96 4.01 -14.13
CA GLY A 76 -0.62 3.83 -14.67
C GLY A 76 0.38 3.34 -13.63
N LEU A 77 1.64 3.22 -14.05
CA LEU A 77 2.72 2.75 -13.18
C LEU A 77 3.07 3.82 -12.14
N ALA A 78 3.31 3.40 -10.91
CA ALA A 78 3.87 4.26 -9.89
C ALA A 78 5.29 4.69 -10.28
N HIS A 79 5.56 5.98 -10.17
CA HIS A 79 6.87 6.59 -10.28
C HIS A 79 7.04 7.69 -9.22
N GLU A 80 8.27 8.14 -8.98
CA GLU A 80 8.62 9.01 -7.85
C GLU A 80 7.69 10.24 -7.71
N GLU A 81 7.42 10.96 -8.81
CA GLU A 81 6.53 12.13 -8.79
C GLU A 81 5.09 11.78 -8.40
N THR A 82 4.56 10.66 -8.90
CA THR A 82 3.22 10.20 -8.51
C THR A 82 3.18 9.75 -7.07
N ILE A 83 4.20 9.06 -6.59
CA ILE A 83 4.29 8.59 -5.19
C ILE A 83 4.38 9.79 -4.25
N GLN A 84 5.21 10.78 -4.58
CA GLN A 84 5.31 12.00 -3.79
C GLN A 84 3.99 12.77 -3.73
N ALA A 85 3.30 12.90 -4.87
CA ALA A 85 2.00 13.56 -4.92
C ALA A 85 0.92 12.78 -4.15
N GLU A 86 1.00 11.44 -4.13
CA GLU A 86 0.13 10.58 -3.34
C GLU A 86 0.34 10.79 -1.84
N CYS A 87 1.59 10.86 -1.38
CA CYS A 87 1.89 11.18 0.01
C CYS A 87 1.26 12.51 0.44
N VAL A 88 1.44 13.56 -0.38
CA VAL A 88 0.86 14.88 -0.11
C VAL A 88 -0.66 14.82 -0.10
N ALA A 89 -1.28 14.11 -1.05
CA ALA A 89 -2.73 13.96 -1.11
C ALA A 89 -3.29 13.22 0.12
N ALA A 90 -2.63 12.15 0.55
CA ALA A 90 -3.00 11.39 1.73
C ALA A 90 -2.92 12.23 3.01
N GLU A 91 -1.83 12.98 3.20
CA GLU A 91 -1.66 13.89 4.34
C GLU A 91 -2.71 15.02 4.33
N VAL A 92 -2.94 15.66 3.18
CA VAL A 92 -3.98 16.70 3.03
C VAL A 92 -5.36 16.13 3.38
N LEU A 93 -5.68 14.93 2.91
CA LEU A 93 -6.96 14.29 3.22
C LEU A 93 -7.08 13.96 4.72
N LEU A 94 -5.98 13.57 5.38
CA LEU A 94 -5.95 13.22 6.80
C LEU A 94 -6.32 14.41 7.69
N PHE A 95 -5.84 15.61 7.34
CA PHE A 95 -6.11 16.85 8.06
C PHE A 95 -7.39 17.57 7.59
N ARG A 96 -8.02 17.12 6.51
CA ARG A 96 -9.23 17.75 5.98
C ARG A 96 -10.37 17.68 6.98
N ARG A 97 -10.97 18.83 7.30
CA ARG A 97 -12.19 18.93 8.12
C ARG A 97 -13.26 19.77 7.40
N PRO A 98 -14.54 19.37 7.43
CA PRO A 98 -15.06 18.13 8.02
C PRO A 98 -14.57 16.86 7.29
N VAL A 99 -14.56 15.73 7.99
CA VAL A 99 -14.17 14.43 7.41
C VAL A 99 -15.21 14.03 6.35
N PRO A 100 -14.82 13.71 5.11
CA PRO A 100 -15.76 13.25 4.09
C PRO A 100 -16.52 11.99 4.52
N ALA A 101 -17.81 11.90 4.22
CA ALA A 101 -18.67 10.79 4.65
C ALA A 101 -18.16 9.42 4.19
N TRP A 102 -17.73 9.31 2.92
CA TRP A 102 -17.18 8.07 2.37
C TRP A 102 -15.90 7.60 3.09
N LEU A 103 -15.13 8.53 3.68
CA LEU A 103 -13.93 8.20 4.44
C LEU A 103 -14.29 7.81 5.88
N ALA A 104 -15.30 8.45 6.47
CA ALA A 104 -15.83 8.07 7.78
C ALA A 104 -16.36 6.62 7.81
N GLU A 105 -16.85 6.12 6.67
CA GLU A 105 -17.28 4.73 6.49
C GLU A 105 -16.12 3.72 6.35
N ARG A 106 -14.87 4.19 6.27
CA ARG A 106 -13.65 3.38 6.06
C ARG A 106 -12.64 3.57 7.20
N PRO A 107 -12.99 3.15 8.43
CA PRO A 107 -12.14 3.40 9.61
C PRO A 107 -10.74 2.80 9.45
N GLY A 108 -9.71 3.63 9.64
CA GLY A 108 -8.31 3.23 9.60
C GLY A 108 -7.69 3.08 8.21
N TRP A 109 -8.47 3.22 7.13
CA TRP A 109 -7.97 3.08 5.76
C TRP A 109 -6.97 4.17 5.38
N LEU A 110 -7.29 5.43 5.68
CA LEU A 110 -6.41 6.54 5.33
C LEU A 110 -5.17 6.57 6.23
N GLU A 111 -5.35 6.30 7.52
CA GLU A 111 -4.25 6.22 8.48
C GLU A 111 -3.25 5.14 8.07
N SER A 112 -3.73 3.97 7.62
CA SER A 112 -2.85 2.90 7.16
C SER A 112 -2.13 3.23 5.86
N ILE A 113 -2.77 3.94 4.93
CA ILE A 113 -2.13 4.46 3.71
C ILE A 113 -0.99 5.43 4.05
N VAL A 114 -1.26 6.40 4.92
CA VAL A 114 -0.26 7.40 5.34
C VAL A 114 0.92 6.71 6.03
N LEU A 115 0.66 5.76 6.92
CA LEU A 115 1.72 4.99 7.58
C LEU A 115 2.53 4.13 6.59
N ALA A 116 1.86 3.47 5.64
CA ALA A 116 2.51 2.64 4.64
C ALA A 116 3.39 3.46 3.69
N LEU A 117 2.91 4.61 3.20
CA LEU A 117 3.69 5.54 2.37
C LEU A 117 4.83 6.18 3.15
N GLY A 118 4.60 6.58 4.41
CA GLY A 118 5.63 7.10 5.30
C GLY A 118 6.77 6.11 5.45
N TRP A 119 6.44 4.86 5.78
CA TRP A 119 7.42 3.81 5.98
C TRP A 119 8.14 3.41 4.68
N ALA A 120 7.41 3.07 3.62
CA ALA A 120 7.98 2.49 2.40
C ALA A 120 8.70 3.52 1.51
N TRP A 121 8.19 4.76 1.46
CA TRP A 121 8.68 5.81 0.56
C TRP A 121 9.41 6.94 1.30
N GLN A 122 8.81 7.54 2.33
CA GLN A 122 9.44 8.68 3.00
C GLN A 122 10.55 8.26 3.99
N ARG A 123 10.70 6.95 4.26
CA ARG A 123 11.55 6.39 5.33
C ARG A 123 11.22 6.99 6.70
N SER A 124 9.96 7.33 6.93
CA SER A 124 9.46 7.93 8.15
C SER A 124 8.62 6.90 8.92
N GLY A 125 8.81 6.85 10.25
CA GLY A 125 8.00 6.00 11.13
C GLY A 125 8.33 4.50 11.08
N THR A 126 7.43 3.72 11.68
CA THR A 126 7.48 2.25 11.76
C THR A 126 6.54 1.62 10.75
N ALA A 127 6.75 0.35 10.43
CA ALA A 127 5.83 -0.40 9.56
C ALA A 127 4.38 -0.28 10.09
N PRO A 128 3.37 -0.15 9.20
CA PRO A 128 1.98 0.11 9.58
C PRO A 128 1.32 -1.05 10.33
N MET A 129 1.95 -2.22 10.36
CA MET A 129 1.54 -3.37 11.15
C MET A 129 2.76 -4.18 11.57
N GLU A 130 2.63 -4.96 12.64
CA GLU A 130 3.66 -5.91 13.04
C GLU A 130 3.86 -6.96 11.96
N VAL A 131 5.10 -7.06 11.49
CA VAL A 131 5.54 -8.07 10.56
C VAL A 131 6.54 -8.95 11.31
N PRO A 132 6.46 -10.29 11.23
CA PRO A 132 7.42 -11.17 11.86
C PRO A 132 8.85 -10.78 11.45
N ALA A 133 9.72 -10.53 12.45
CA ALA A 133 11.08 -10.09 12.22
C ALA A 133 11.86 -11.13 11.38
N HIS A 134 12.80 -10.65 10.56
CA HIS A 134 13.80 -11.53 9.98
C HIS A 134 14.68 -12.04 11.13
N ILE A 135 14.70 -13.35 11.36
CA ILE A 135 15.87 -13.96 11.98
C ILE A 135 16.91 -14.04 10.85
N PRO A 136 18.00 -13.26 10.88
CA PRO A 136 19.11 -13.49 9.98
C PRO A 136 19.74 -14.82 10.38
N GLY A 137 19.87 -15.74 9.42
CA GLY A 137 20.66 -16.96 9.57
C GLY A 137 22.14 -16.70 9.40
#